data_AF-A0A6N7HMI3-F1
#
_entry.id   AF-A0A6N7HMI3-F1
#
_cell.length_a   1.000
_cell.length_b   1.000
_cell.length_c   1.000
_cell.angle_alpha   90.00
_cell.angle_beta   90.00
_cell.angle_gamma   90.00
#
_symmetry.space_group_name_H-M   'P 1'
#
loop_
_entity.id
_entity.type
_entity.pdbx_description
1 polymer ?
#
loop_
_entity_poly.entity_id
_entity_poly.type
_entity_poly.pdbx_seq_one_letter_code
_entity_poly.pdbx_strand_id
1 'polypeptide(L)'
;ARMRALLERWARAGWSWRRHDKMWSGPLAGPLPNVWLGVSVESQQWANIRIPALWDTPAAVRFVSCEPLLGPVDLSTWLGTERGCPGADLPAGGRGHDFDCAAPCPVDWVVVGGESGHGARPMHPDWARHLRDQSVVARVPFLFKQWGAWAPSGRGIGMAQHSVGREVLVGPLLDDMGQRQVMRRVGKGAAGRVLDGRTWDEFPGGVVVGGAR
;
A
#
# COMPACT_ATOMS: atom_id res chain seq x y z
N ALA A 1 -9.07 -18.75 1.50
CA ALA A 1 -9.49 -19.95 2.30
C ALA A 1 -9.83 -19.67 3.77
N ARG A 2 -8.98 -18.97 4.54
CA ARG A 2 -9.21 -18.74 6.00
C ARG A 2 -10.32 -17.72 6.32
N MET A 3 -10.51 -16.69 5.49
CA MET A 3 -11.52 -15.65 5.70
C MET A 3 -12.94 -16.14 5.36
N ARG A 4 -13.12 -16.86 4.24
CA ARG A 4 -14.39 -17.51 3.89
C ARG A 4 -14.85 -18.48 4.97
N ALA A 5 -13.95 -19.33 5.47
CA ALA A 5 -14.26 -20.25 6.56
C ALA A 5 -14.60 -19.53 7.88
N LEU A 6 -14.01 -18.34 8.12
CA LEU A 6 -14.38 -17.49 9.26
C LEU A 6 -15.79 -16.93 9.08
N LEU A 7 -16.09 -16.31 7.93
CA LEU A 7 -17.40 -15.74 7.62
C LEU A 7 -18.51 -16.83 7.60
N GLU A 8 -18.21 -18.01 7.09
CA GLU A 8 -19.13 -19.16 7.11
C GLU A 8 -19.34 -19.73 8.52
N ARG A 9 -18.30 -19.76 9.38
CA ARG A 9 -18.47 -20.11 10.80
C ARG A 9 -19.36 -19.11 11.52
N TRP A 10 -19.27 -17.84 11.18
CA TRP A 10 -20.05 -16.78 11.83
C TRP A 10 -21.52 -16.84 11.41
N ALA A 11 -21.78 -17.15 10.13
CA ALA A 11 -23.14 -17.39 9.64
C ALA A 11 -23.80 -18.63 10.28
N ARG A 12 -23.03 -19.71 10.51
CA ARG A 12 -23.56 -20.97 11.09
C ARG A 12 -23.71 -20.95 12.61
N ALA A 13 -23.06 -20.05 13.32
CA ALA A 13 -23.00 -20.08 14.78
C ALA A 13 -24.22 -19.45 15.50
N GLY A 14 -25.20 -18.89 14.78
CA GLY A 14 -26.47 -18.45 15.38
C GLY A 14 -26.34 -17.37 16.46
N TRP A 15 -25.31 -16.54 16.42
CA TRP A 15 -25.10 -15.48 17.40
C TRP A 15 -26.16 -14.40 17.23
N SER A 16 -27.09 -14.33 18.19
CA SER A 16 -27.97 -13.17 18.36
C SER A 16 -27.32 -12.19 19.36
N TRP A 17 -27.03 -10.98 18.89
CA TRP A 17 -26.53 -9.90 19.73
C TRP A 17 -27.70 -9.23 20.46
N ARG A 18 -27.60 -9.06 21.77
CA ARG A 18 -28.57 -8.27 22.54
C ARG A 18 -28.24 -6.78 22.46
N ARG A 19 -29.16 -6.05 21.80
CA ARG A 19 -29.42 -4.61 21.71
C ARG A 19 -28.41 -3.64 22.36
N HIS A 20 -27.78 -2.84 21.50
CA HIS A 20 -27.92 -1.37 21.54
C HIS A 20 -28.22 -0.90 20.10
N ASP A 21 -29.50 -1.06 19.73
CA ASP A 21 -30.34 -0.32 18.79
C ASP A 21 -29.67 0.46 17.63
N LYS A 22 -29.29 -0.27 16.59
CA LYS A 22 -29.62 -0.06 15.15
C LYS A 22 -28.76 -1.02 14.33
N MET A 23 -29.12 -2.31 14.36
CA MET A 23 -28.38 -3.36 13.67
C MET A 23 -28.99 -3.56 12.28
N TRP A 24 -28.19 -3.33 11.25
CA TRP A 24 -28.53 -3.58 9.85
C TRP A 24 -28.85 -5.07 9.67
N SER A 25 -30.14 -5.41 9.51
CA SER A 25 -30.62 -6.77 9.27
C SER A 25 -30.94 -6.95 7.80
N GLY A 26 -29.89 -7.08 6.98
CA GLY A 26 -29.99 -7.46 5.57
C GLY A 26 -28.62 -7.88 5.06
N PRO A 27 -28.54 -8.76 4.04
CA PRO A 27 -27.28 -9.00 3.35
C PRO A 27 -26.77 -7.64 2.85
N LEU A 28 -25.51 -7.32 3.16
CA LEU A 28 -24.88 -6.15 2.56
C LEU A 28 -24.85 -6.40 1.05
N ALA A 29 -25.59 -5.61 0.28
CA ALA A 29 -25.65 -5.67 -1.18
C ALA A 29 -24.36 -5.13 -1.83
N GLY A 30 -23.22 -5.28 -1.16
CA GLY A 30 -21.90 -4.86 -1.63
C GLY A 30 -20.93 -4.32 -0.56
N PRO A 31 -19.65 -3.90 -0.82
CA PRO A 31 -18.98 -3.16 0.22
C PRO A 31 -19.72 -1.86 0.41
N LEU A 32 -19.71 -1.44 1.66
CA LEU A 32 -20.20 -0.14 2.04
C LEU A 32 -19.35 0.91 1.31
N PRO A 33 -19.97 1.88 0.61
CA PRO A 33 -19.25 2.83 -0.25
C PRO A 33 -18.26 3.72 0.50
N ASN A 34 -18.44 3.84 1.82
CA ASN A 34 -17.61 4.60 2.74
C ASN A 34 -16.61 3.73 3.55
N VAL A 35 -16.45 2.45 3.20
CA VAL A 35 -15.51 1.54 3.87
C VAL A 35 -14.34 1.20 2.95
N TRP A 36 -13.16 1.60 3.38
CA TRP A 36 -11.89 1.33 2.72
C TRP A 36 -11.12 0.28 3.52
N LEU A 37 -10.56 -0.70 2.82
CA LEU A 37 -9.76 -1.76 3.43
C LEU A 37 -8.35 -1.73 2.87
N GLY A 38 -7.37 -2.08 3.70
CA GLY A 38 -6.01 -2.16 3.23
C GLY A 38 -5.15 -3.06 4.09
N VAL A 39 -3.99 -3.39 3.54
CA VAL A 39 -2.99 -4.25 4.17
C VAL A 39 -1.65 -3.54 4.19
N SER A 40 -0.93 -3.68 5.30
CA SER A 40 0.48 -3.27 5.36
C SER A 40 1.35 -4.36 4.74
N VAL A 41 2.38 -3.99 3.99
CA VAL A 41 3.35 -4.92 3.39
C VAL A 41 4.76 -4.37 3.55
N GLU A 42 5.57 -5.04 4.37
CA GLU A 42 6.93 -4.56 4.67
C GLU A 42 7.96 -5.07 3.65
N SER A 43 7.62 -6.13 2.91
CA SER A 43 8.47 -6.81 1.92
C SER A 43 7.63 -7.57 0.87
N GLN A 44 8.28 -8.03 -0.21
CA GLN A 44 7.62 -8.84 -1.24
C GLN A 44 6.92 -10.09 -0.67
N GLN A 45 7.53 -10.74 0.33
CA GLN A 45 6.93 -11.91 0.98
C GLN A 45 5.54 -11.58 1.56
N TRP A 46 5.42 -10.44 2.23
CA TRP A 46 4.15 -10.01 2.80
C TRP A 46 3.17 -9.52 1.75
N ALA A 47 3.64 -8.89 0.66
CA ALA A 47 2.82 -8.54 -0.49
C ALA A 47 2.15 -9.79 -1.10
N ASN A 48 2.94 -10.84 -1.34
CA ASN A 48 2.47 -12.11 -1.89
C ASN A 48 1.42 -12.81 -1.01
N ILE A 49 1.41 -12.56 0.31
CA ILE A 49 0.48 -13.20 1.25
C ILE A 49 -0.77 -12.32 1.48
N ARG A 50 -0.57 -11.02 1.70
CA ARG A 50 -1.61 -10.13 2.23
C ARG A 50 -2.46 -9.50 1.13
N ILE A 51 -1.88 -9.23 -0.05
CA ILE A 51 -2.64 -8.63 -1.17
C ILE A 51 -3.68 -9.61 -1.72
N PRO A 52 -3.38 -10.91 -1.93
CA PRO A 52 -4.42 -11.87 -2.31
C PRO A 52 -5.55 -11.99 -1.27
N ALA A 53 -5.24 -11.89 0.03
CA ALA A 53 -6.27 -11.89 1.07
C ALA A 53 -7.16 -10.63 1.05
N LEU A 54 -6.58 -9.48 0.66
CA LEU A 54 -7.34 -8.24 0.45
C LEU A 54 -8.27 -8.35 -0.76
N TRP A 55 -7.84 -9.02 -1.83
CA TRP A 55 -8.69 -9.32 -2.99
C TRP A 55 -9.89 -10.21 -2.66
N ASP A 56 -9.75 -11.15 -1.73
CA ASP A 56 -10.86 -11.98 -1.24
C ASP A 56 -11.92 -11.18 -0.44
N THR A 57 -11.68 -9.90 -0.14
CA THR A 57 -12.55 -9.08 0.72
C THR A 57 -13.28 -8.01 -0.10
N PRO A 58 -14.62 -7.86 0.04
CA PRO A 58 -15.34 -6.75 -0.58
C PRO A 58 -14.96 -5.43 0.10
N ALA A 59 -14.46 -4.47 -0.66
CA ALA A 59 -14.15 -3.10 -0.19
C ALA A 59 -14.43 -2.08 -1.29
N ALA A 60 -14.90 -0.89 -0.92
CA ALA A 60 -15.13 0.18 -1.89
C ALA A 60 -13.80 0.75 -2.41
N VAL A 61 -12.75 0.72 -1.57
CA VAL A 61 -11.38 1.03 -1.92
C VAL A 61 -10.47 0.00 -1.27
N ARG A 62 -9.54 -0.56 -2.05
CA ARG A 62 -8.47 -1.44 -1.56
C ARG A 62 -7.13 -0.72 -1.63
N PHE A 63 -6.47 -0.49 -0.49
CA PHE A 63 -5.17 0.15 -0.47
C PHE A 63 -4.06 -0.78 0.06
N VAL A 64 -2.85 -0.58 -0.44
CA VAL A 64 -1.66 -1.28 0.04
C VAL A 64 -0.73 -0.26 0.68
N SER A 65 -0.41 -0.48 1.95
CA SER A 65 0.53 0.35 2.70
C SER A 65 1.88 -0.35 2.78
N CYS A 66 2.81 0.02 1.93
CA CYS A 66 4.18 -0.47 1.95
C CYS A 66 4.97 0.19 3.10
N GLU A 67 4.61 -0.14 4.35
CA GLU A 67 5.11 0.51 5.58
C GLU A 67 5.26 -0.45 6.78
N PRO A 68 6.38 -0.37 7.54
CA PRO A 68 7.64 0.22 7.10
C PRO A 68 8.18 -0.54 5.88
N LEU A 69 8.68 0.15 4.86
CA LEU A 69 9.27 -0.52 3.70
C LEU A 69 10.68 -1.04 4.03
N LEU A 70 10.79 -2.35 4.19
CA LEU A 70 12.01 -3.04 4.65
C LEU A 70 12.75 -3.78 3.53
N GLY A 71 12.19 -3.81 2.33
CA GLY A 71 12.80 -4.40 1.16
C GLY A 71 12.10 -3.96 -0.12
N PRO A 72 12.64 -4.33 -1.30
CA PRO A 72 11.99 -4.05 -2.56
C PRO A 72 10.64 -4.76 -2.64
N VAL A 73 9.67 -4.08 -3.23
CA VAL A 73 8.33 -4.61 -3.53
C VAL A 73 8.01 -4.28 -4.99
N ASP A 74 7.55 -5.30 -5.71
CA ASP A 74 6.99 -5.21 -7.04
C ASP A 74 5.50 -5.54 -6.94
N LEU A 75 4.67 -4.54 -7.25
CA LEU A 75 3.22 -4.59 -7.25
C LEU A 75 2.63 -4.71 -8.66
N SER A 76 3.44 -4.81 -9.71
CA SER A 76 2.99 -4.86 -11.11
C SER A 76 1.89 -5.89 -11.38
N THR A 77 1.87 -6.99 -10.64
CA THR A 77 0.85 -8.04 -10.76
C THR A 77 -0.52 -7.62 -10.21
N TRP A 78 -0.56 -6.70 -9.24
CA TRP A 78 -1.79 -6.24 -8.56
C TRP A 78 -2.16 -4.80 -8.92
N LEU A 79 -1.33 -4.10 -9.69
CA LEU A 79 -1.59 -2.78 -10.25
C LEU A 79 -2.02 -2.91 -11.72
N GLY A 80 -2.98 -2.10 -12.16
CA GLY A 80 -3.35 -1.98 -13.58
C GLY A 80 -4.82 -2.26 -13.89
N THR A 81 -5.25 -1.80 -15.07
CA THR A 81 -6.64 -1.83 -15.57
C THR A 81 -6.98 -3.08 -16.37
N GLU A 82 -6.00 -3.92 -16.69
CA GLU A 82 -6.18 -5.03 -17.62
C GLU A 82 -6.20 -6.38 -16.90
N ARG A 83 -7.41 -6.77 -16.51
CA ARG A 83 -7.93 -8.12 -16.69
C ARG A 83 -9.43 -8.12 -16.40
N GLY A 84 -10.22 -7.96 -17.47
CA GLY A 84 -11.58 -8.48 -17.56
C GLY A 84 -12.59 -8.04 -16.49
N CYS A 85 -12.42 -6.86 -15.89
CA CYS A 85 -13.47 -6.24 -15.09
C CYS A 85 -14.35 -5.42 -16.04
N PRO A 86 -15.61 -5.81 -16.33
CA PRO A 86 -16.51 -4.95 -17.09
C PRO A 86 -16.74 -3.68 -16.26
N GLY A 87 -16.07 -2.57 -16.63
CA GLY A 87 -16.06 -1.33 -15.84
C GLY A 87 -14.77 -0.51 -15.94
N ALA A 88 -13.68 -1.08 -16.49
CA ALA A 88 -12.41 -0.36 -16.68
C ALA A 88 -12.47 0.80 -17.69
N ASP A 89 -13.51 0.87 -18.53
CA ASP A 89 -13.69 1.90 -19.57
C ASP A 89 -14.53 3.12 -19.12
N LEU A 90 -14.87 3.24 -17.83
CA LEU A 90 -15.59 4.43 -17.35
C LEU A 90 -14.64 5.65 -17.30
N PRO A 91 -15.05 6.80 -17.86
CA PRO A 91 -14.24 8.02 -17.85
C PRO A 91 -13.93 8.43 -16.41
N ALA A 92 -12.71 8.93 -16.21
CA ALA A 92 -12.10 9.32 -14.93
C ALA A 92 -13.09 9.92 -13.92
N GLY A 93 -13.71 9.07 -13.09
CA GLY A 93 -14.80 9.52 -12.22
C GLY A 93 -15.41 8.49 -11.27
N GLY A 94 -15.14 7.20 -11.43
CA GLY A 94 -15.62 6.22 -10.46
C GLY A 94 -15.13 4.82 -10.79
N ARG A 95 -14.16 4.31 -10.02
CA ARG A 95 -13.90 2.87 -9.96
C ARG A 95 -14.95 2.25 -9.05
N GLY A 96 -16.12 1.96 -9.61
CA GLY A 96 -17.08 1.06 -8.98
C GLY A 96 -16.56 -0.36 -9.15
N HIS A 97 -16.25 -1.05 -8.06
CA HIS A 97 -15.95 -2.48 -8.09
C HIS A 97 -17.27 -3.23 -8.30
N ASP A 98 -17.57 -3.64 -9.53
CA ASP A 98 -18.71 -4.54 -9.78
C ASP A 98 -18.47 -5.89 -9.08
N PHE A 99 -19.49 -6.38 -8.39
CA PHE A 99 -19.41 -7.53 -7.49
C PHE A 99 -19.09 -8.87 -8.15
N ASP A 100 -19.44 -8.97 -9.42
CA ASP A 100 -19.35 -10.19 -10.23
C ASP A 100 -18.11 -10.21 -11.12
N CYS A 101 -17.11 -9.37 -10.83
CA CYS A 101 -15.81 -9.50 -11.47
C CYS A 101 -15.20 -10.87 -11.11
N ALA A 102 -15.25 -11.83 -12.03
CA ALA A 102 -14.56 -13.12 -11.90
C ALA A 102 -13.02 -12.94 -11.82
N ALA A 103 -12.52 -11.78 -12.26
CA ALA A 103 -11.12 -11.39 -12.14
C ALA A 103 -10.89 -10.53 -10.88
N PRO A 104 -9.80 -10.77 -10.12
CA PRO A 104 -9.47 -9.95 -8.97
C PRO A 104 -9.23 -8.49 -9.38
N CYS A 105 -9.98 -7.57 -8.78
CA CYS A 105 -9.89 -6.14 -9.08
C CYS A 105 -8.57 -5.55 -8.55
N PRO A 106 -7.90 -4.65 -9.28
CA PRO A 106 -6.61 -4.08 -8.91
C PRO A 106 -6.66 -3.26 -7.61
N VAL A 107 -5.48 -3.01 -7.03
CA VAL A 107 -5.31 -2.12 -5.88
C VAL A 107 -5.61 -0.66 -6.29
N ASP A 108 -6.37 0.05 -5.46
CA ASP A 108 -6.84 1.41 -5.73
C ASP A 108 -5.89 2.52 -5.26
N TRP A 109 -4.99 2.21 -4.33
CA TRP A 109 -4.12 3.20 -3.70
C TRP A 109 -2.86 2.56 -3.12
N VAL A 110 -1.71 3.17 -3.37
CA VAL A 110 -0.42 2.74 -2.83
C VAL A 110 0.13 3.80 -1.88
N VAL A 111 0.48 3.39 -0.67
CA VAL A 111 1.11 4.23 0.35
C VAL A 111 2.51 3.70 0.64
N VAL A 112 3.51 4.57 0.73
CA VAL A 112 4.90 4.20 1.02
C VAL A 112 5.47 5.04 2.15
N GLY A 113 6.20 4.39 3.06
CA GLY A 113 6.81 5.06 4.18
C GLY A 113 7.86 4.22 4.93
N GLY A 114 8.85 4.92 5.46
CA GLY A 114 9.92 4.32 6.26
C GLY A 114 9.60 4.19 7.74
N GLU A 115 10.41 3.39 8.43
CA GLU A 115 10.25 3.10 9.87
C GLU A 115 10.64 4.31 10.73
N SER A 116 9.88 4.57 11.79
CA SER A 116 10.18 5.62 12.78
C SER A 116 10.28 5.04 14.18
N GLY A 117 11.00 5.71 15.08
CA GLY A 117 11.15 5.30 16.49
C GLY A 117 12.56 4.80 16.84
N HIS A 118 12.67 4.16 18.00
CA HIS A 118 13.92 3.53 18.44
C HIS A 118 14.19 2.28 17.60
N GLY A 119 15.44 2.08 17.16
CA GLY A 119 15.80 0.94 16.30
C GLY A 119 15.26 0.99 14.87
N ALA A 120 14.69 2.12 14.44
CA ALA A 120 14.18 2.28 13.07
C ALA A 120 15.23 1.93 12.02
N ARG A 121 14.84 1.16 11.00
CA ARG A 121 15.69 0.73 9.89
C ARG A 121 15.64 1.72 8.72
N PRO A 122 16.76 1.91 8.00
CA PRO A 122 16.78 2.76 6.80
C PRO A 122 16.03 2.10 5.64
N MET A 123 15.13 2.86 5.00
CA MET A 123 14.49 2.48 3.74
C MET A 123 15.37 2.92 2.57
N HIS A 124 15.65 2.03 1.61
CA HIS A 124 16.38 2.42 0.41
C HIS A 124 15.51 3.35 -0.46
N PRO A 125 16.03 4.50 -0.95
CA PRO A 125 15.30 5.44 -1.78
C PRO A 125 14.71 4.80 -3.04
N ASP A 126 15.48 3.94 -3.69
CA ASP A 126 15.04 3.29 -4.93
C ASP A 126 13.85 2.35 -4.72
N TRP A 127 13.62 1.82 -3.52
CA TRP A 127 12.41 1.04 -3.25
C TRP A 127 11.16 1.91 -3.31
N ALA A 128 11.22 3.13 -2.75
CA ALA A 128 10.12 4.08 -2.82
C ALA A 128 9.92 4.63 -4.25
N ARG A 129 11.00 4.92 -4.97
CA ARG A 129 10.96 5.34 -6.38
C ARG A 129 10.36 4.26 -7.28
N HIS A 130 10.75 3.01 -7.09
CA HIS A 130 10.23 1.90 -7.86
C HIS A 130 8.71 1.74 -7.67
N LEU A 131 8.20 1.82 -6.44
CA LEU A 131 6.76 1.77 -6.16
C LEU A 131 6.00 2.98 -6.72
N ARG A 132 6.59 4.17 -6.65
CA ARG A 132 6.06 5.37 -7.30
C ARG A 132 5.92 5.16 -8.80
N ASP A 133 6.98 4.70 -9.45
CA ASP A 133 7.00 4.54 -10.92
C ASP A 133 5.98 3.49 -11.37
N GLN A 134 5.87 2.37 -10.66
CA GLN A 134 4.82 1.37 -10.89
C GLN A 134 3.41 1.97 -10.74
N SER A 135 3.18 2.80 -9.72
CA SER A 135 1.87 3.43 -9.47
C SER A 135 1.52 4.45 -10.55
N VAL A 136 2.49 5.27 -10.97
CA VAL A 136 2.34 6.24 -12.06
C VAL A 136 2.01 5.54 -13.37
N VAL A 137 2.75 4.48 -13.71
CA VAL A 137 2.49 3.68 -14.92
C VAL A 137 1.09 3.06 -14.89
N ALA A 138 0.68 2.53 -13.74
CA ALA A 138 -0.63 1.92 -13.56
C ALA A 138 -1.79 2.92 -13.34
N ARG A 139 -1.50 4.23 -13.29
CA ARG A 139 -2.47 5.30 -12.97
C ARG A 139 -3.20 5.06 -11.63
N VAL A 140 -2.48 4.51 -10.66
CA VAL A 140 -2.96 4.30 -9.30
C VAL A 140 -2.43 5.45 -8.42
N PRO A 141 -3.28 6.13 -7.65
CA PRO A 141 -2.86 7.15 -6.69
C PRO A 141 -1.70 6.68 -5.81
N PHE A 142 -0.69 7.54 -5.66
CA PHE A 142 0.50 7.27 -4.86
C PHE A 142 0.68 8.30 -3.74
N LEU A 143 0.77 7.81 -2.50
CA LEU A 143 1.12 8.60 -1.31
C LEU A 143 2.51 8.21 -0.80
N PHE A 144 3.45 9.15 -0.84
CA PHE A 144 4.68 9.03 -0.07
C PHE A 144 4.49 9.66 1.31
N LYS A 145 4.28 8.83 2.32
CA LYS A 145 3.95 9.30 3.66
C LYS A 145 5.12 9.98 4.35
N GLN A 146 6.30 9.34 4.37
CA GLN A 146 7.52 9.88 4.97
C GLN A 146 8.71 8.93 4.83
N TRP A 147 9.92 9.44 5.07
CA TRP A 147 11.13 8.61 5.17
C TRP A 147 11.30 7.84 6.49
N GLY A 148 10.55 8.18 7.54
CA GLY A 148 10.75 7.60 8.87
C GLY A 148 11.87 8.30 9.64
N ALA A 149 12.79 7.58 10.28
CA ALA A 149 13.88 8.18 11.08
C ALA A 149 15.17 8.50 10.28
N TRP A 150 15.25 8.06 9.03
CA TRP A 150 16.43 8.17 8.17
C TRP A 150 16.12 9.03 6.96
N ALA A 151 17.10 9.73 6.40
CA ALA A 151 16.96 10.46 5.14
C ALA A 151 18.15 10.18 4.21
N PRO A 152 17.96 10.22 2.87
CA PRO A 152 19.06 10.08 1.93
C PRO A 152 20.05 11.24 2.10
N SER A 153 21.34 10.94 2.23
CA SER A 153 22.38 11.95 2.48
C SER A 153 23.53 11.94 1.46
N GLY A 154 23.37 11.23 0.35
CA GLY A 154 24.36 11.14 -0.73
C GLY A 154 24.83 9.72 -1.00
N ARG A 155 26.06 9.59 -1.52
CA ARG A 155 26.71 8.33 -1.87
C ARG A 155 28.02 8.16 -1.09
N GLY A 156 28.43 6.93 -0.84
CA GLY A 156 29.65 6.63 -0.09
C GLY A 156 30.16 5.23 -0.39
N ILE A 157 31.41 4.95 -0.02
CA ILE A 157 32.07 3.66 -0.27
C ILE A 157 32.12 2.87 1.04
N GLY A 158 31.72 1.60 1.00
CA GLY A 158 31.82 0.70 2.15
C GLY A 158 30.89 -0.50 2.07
N MET A 159 30.89 -1.30 3.14
CA MET A 159 30.00 -2.45 3.26
C MET A 159 28.57 -2.02 3.53
N ALA A 160 27.60 -2.68 2.90
CA ALA A 160 26.18 -2.46 3.18
C ALA A 160 25.87 -2.80 4.64
N GLN A 161 24.91 -2.09 5.23
CA GLN A 161 24.48 -2.20 6.63
C GLN A 161 25.58 -1.86 7.65
N HIS A 162 26.75 -1.39 7.21
CA HIS A 162 27.78 -0.87 8.09
C HIS A 162 27.45 0.56 8.50
N SER A 163 27.36 0.80 9.80
CA SER A 163 27.04 2.12 10.36
C SER A 163 28.31 2.86 10.77
N VAL A 164 28.44 4.12 10.37
CA VAL A 164 29.50 5.03 10.81
C VAL A 164 28.84 6.26 11.42
N GLY A 165 28.90 6.37 12.74
CA GLY A 165 28.20 7.44 13.47
C GLY A 165 26.69 7.39 13.26
N ARG A 166 26.13 8.41 12.61
CA ARG A 166 24.69 8.50 12.29
C ARG A 166 24.37 8.09 10.86
N GLU A 167 25.33 7.55 10.12
CA GLU A 167 25.18 7.18 8.72
C GLU A 167 25.27 5.67 8.53
N VAL A 168 24.58 5.16 7.51
CA VAL A 168 24.60 3.77 7.11
C VAL A 168 24.55 3.66 5.60
N LEU A 169 25.38 2.77 5.05
CA LEU A 169 25.35 2.44 3.63
C LEU A 169 24.30 1.36 3.38
N VAL A 170 23.43 1.55 2.40
CA VAL A 170 22.33 0.62 2.08
C VAL A 170 22.33 0.23 0.61
N GLY A 171 21.74 -0.92 0.31
CA GLY A 171 21.53 -1.38 -1.06
C GLY A 171 22.79 -1.95 -1.75
N PRO A 172 22.67 -2.34 -3.03
CA PRO A 172 23.78 -2.82 -3.85
C PRO A 172 24.77 -1.70 -4.20
N LEU A 173 25.83 -2.04 -4.93
CA LEU A 173 26.72 -1.04 -5.52
C LEU A 173 25.96 -0.27 -6.61
N LEU A 174 26.16 1.05 -6.64
CA LEU A 174 25.51 1.98 -7.57
C LEU A 174 26.34 2.22 -8.84
N ASP A 175 27.65 1.93 -8.77
CA ASP A 175 28.60 2.16 -9.85
C ASP A 175 29.87 1.31 -9.67
N ASP A 176 30.73 1.34 -10.70
CA ASP A 176 32.01 0.63 -10.75
C ASP A 176 33.04 1.16 -9.73
N MET A 177 32.79 2.35 -9.16
CA MET A 177 33.60 2.92 -8.08
C MET A 177 33.24 2.32 -6.71
N GLY A 178 32.24 1.43 -6.65
CA GLY A 178 31.83 0.76 -5.42
C GLY A 178 31.00 1.65 -4.50
N GLN A 179 30.35 2.69 -5.02
CA GLN A 179 29.49 3.56 -4.21
C GLN A 179 28.19 2.84 -3.83
N ARG A 180 27.64 3.17 -2.66
CA ARG A 180 26.31 2.78 -2.19
C ARG A 180 25.53 4.00 -1.74
N GLN A 181 24.23 3.83 -1.59
CA GLN A 181 23.39 4.87 -1.03
C GLN A 181 23.71 5.08 0.45
N VAL A 182 23.94 6.32 0.86
CA VAL A 182 24.12 6.70 2.27
C VAL A 182 22.80 7.22 2.83
N MET A 183 22.39 6.66 3.96
CA MET A 183 21.25 7.10 4.75
C MET A 183 21.75 7.68 6.07
N ARG A 184 21.24 8.85 6.45
CA ARG A 184 21.59 9.52 7.72
C ARG A 184 20.40 9.51 8.67
N ARG A 185 20.64 9.17 9.94
CA ARG A 185 19.63 9.20 11.00
C ARG A 185 19.40 10.64 11.45
N VAL A 186 18.27 11.20 11.06
CA VAL A 186 17.87 12.59 11.36
C VAL A 186 16.64 12.67 12.26
N GLY A 187 15.90 11.56 12.43
CA GLY A 187 14.65 11.51 13.20
C GLY A 187 13.43 11.91 12.38
N LYS A 188 12.24 11.50 12.85
CA LYS A 188 10.98 11.62 12.11
C LYS A 188 10.66 13.04 11.63
N GLY A 189 10.81 14.01 12.53
CA GLY A 189 10.48 15.41 12.22
C GLY A 189 11.36 16.01 11.12
N ALA A 190 12.64 15.61 11.06
CA ALA A 190 13.60 16.16 10.11
C ALA A 190 13.68 15.37 8.79
N ALA A 191 13.33 14.08 8.78
CA ALA A 191 13.42 13.25 7.58
C ALA A 191 12.40 13.66 6.50
N GLY A 192 11.22 14.12 6.93
CA GLY A 192 10.23 14.76 6.06
C GLY A 192 9.49 13.81 5.10
N ARG A 193 8.78 14.43 4.15
CA ARG A 193 7.84 13.78 3.20
C ARG A 193 8.18 14.06 1.73
N VAL A 194 9.37 14.60 1.47
CA VAL A 194 9.79 14.97 0.12
C VAL A 194 10.50 13.79 -0.54
N LEU A 195 10.00 13.35 -1.69
CA LEU A 195 10.61 12.32 -2.53
C LEU A 195 10.90 12.95 -3.90
N ASP A 196 12.17 13.02 -4.26
CA ASP A 196 12.68 13.62 -5.51
C ASP A 196 12.17 15.05 -5.74
N GLY A 197 12.28 15.90 -4.71
CA GLY A 197 12.04 17.34 -4.80
C GLY A 197 10.58 17.79 -4.65
N ARG A 198 9.63 16.86 -4.51
CA ARG A 198 8.21 17.19 -4.25
C ARG A 198 7.56 16.26 -3.23
N THR A 199 6.38 16.62 -2.75
CA THR A 199 5.52 15.71 -1.99
C THR A 199 4.62 14.92 -2.94
N TRP A 200 4.22 13.73 -2.50
CA TRP A 200 3.32 12.84 -3.24
C TRP A 200 2.16 12.53 -2.30
N ASP A 201 1.05 13.24 -2.45
CA ASP A 201 -0.08 13.24 -1.51
C ASP A 201 -1.39 12.83 -2.19
N GLU A 202 -1.33 11.92 -3.16
CA GLU A 202 -2.49 11.51 -3.94
C GLU A 202 -3.41 10.58 -3.15
N PHE A 203 -4.72 10.71 -3.39
CA PHE A 203 -5.77 9.89 -2.80
C PHE A 203 -6.71 9.36 -3.90
N PRO A 204 -7.35 8.20 -3.70
CA PRO A 204 -8.41 7.76 -4.60
C PRO A 204 -9.56 8.75 -4.58
N GLY A 205 -10.06 9.11 -5.76
CA GLY A 205 -11.27 9.92 -5.90
C GLY A 205 -12.47 9.20 -5.30
N GLY A 206 -13.41 9.95 -4.71
CA GLY A 206 -14.61 9.37 -4.09
C GLY A 206 -15.41 8.51 -5.08
N VAL A 207 -15.90 7.36 -4.62
CA VAL A 207 -16.86 6.55 -5.37
C VAL A 207 -18.14 7.37 -5.54
N VAL A 208 -18.43 7.84 -6.75
CA VAL A 208 -19.73 8.40 -7.07
C VAL A 208 -20.70 7.22 -7.11
N VAL A 209 -21.35 6.95 -5.98
CA VAL A 209 -22.51 6.06 -5.97
C VAL A 209 -23.59 6.81 -6.74
N GLY A 210 -23.85 6.39 -7.98
CA GLY A 210 -25.01 6.82 -8.74
C GLY A 210 -26.24 6.50 -7.90
N GLY A 211 -26.79 7.52 -7.24
CA GLY A 211 -28.03 7.40 -6.51
C GLY A 211 -29.12 7.00 -7.50
N ALA A 212 -29.67 5.80 -7.33
CA ALA A 212 -30.95 5.48 -7.91
C ALA A 212 -31.95 6.53 -7.40
N ARG A 213 -32.44 7.37 -8.32
CA ARG A 213 -33.65 8.15 -8.12
C ARG A 213 -34.86 7.28 -8.45
#